data_AF-A0A960YXA1-F1
#
_entry.id   AF-A0A960YXA1-F1
#
_cell.length_a   1.000
_cell.length_b   1.000
_cell.length_c   1.000
_cell.angle_alpha   90.00
_cell.angle_beta   90.00
_cell.angle_gamma   90.00
#
_symmetry.space_group_name_H-M   'P 1'
#
loop_
_entity.id
_entity.type
_entity.pdbx_description
1 polymer ?
#
loop_
_entity_poly.entity_id
_entity_poly.type
_entity_poly.pdbx_seq_one_letter_code
_entity_poly.pdbx_strand_id
1 'polypeptide(L)'
;MKQVLIVIKKTKYELDQEIYPDREFYSKITQIQNNSFERVYNSHLRQLESRRILQEEVFPEGKFIFREDLDRIHPKDYDLVIALGGDNHFTYVAHQIMGTPILGCNSDTLTSRGVLLGFNPQTLKETVENNWQGI
;
A
#
# COMPACT_ATOMS: atom_id res chain seq x y z
N MET A 1 6.96 18.40 14.95
CA MET A 1 6.33 17.08 15.16
C MET A 1 6.87 16.18 14.07
N LYS A 2 7.44 15.02 14.41
CA LYS A 2 8.04 14.14 13.41
C LYS A 2 6.91 13.43 12.65
N GLN A 3 7.13 13.15 11.36
CA GLN A 3 6.08 12.79 10.41
C GLN A 3 5.93 11.27 10.26
N VAL A 4 4.81 10.83 9.68
CA VAL A 4 4.57 9.44 9.28
C VAL A 4 5.03 9.24 7.84
N LEU A 5 5.79 8.17 7.57
CA LEU A 5 6.16 7.76 6.21
C LEU A 5 5.26 6.61 5.76
N ILE A 6 4.55 6.79 4.64
CA ILE A 6 3.72 5.75 4.05
C ILE A 6 4.42 5.24 2.78
N VAL A 7 4.85 3.99 2.83
CA VAL A 7 5.52 3.32 1.71
C VAL A 7 4.49 2.50 0.95
N ILE A 8 4.19 2.93 -0.28
CA ILE A 8 3.26 2.26 -1.19
C ILE A 8 4.02 1.43 -2.23
N LYS A 9 3.37 0.41 -2.77
CA LYS A 9 3.83 -0.27 -3.98
C LYS A 9 2.94 0.09 -5.17
N LYS A 10 3.49 0.01 -6.37
CA LYS A 10 2.67 -0.04 -7.59
C LYS A 10 1.78 -1.30 -7.55
N THR A 11 0.54 -1.13 -7.97
CA THR A 11 -0.41 -2.22 -8.20
C THR A 11 0.04 -3.02 -9.41
N LYS A 12 -0.44 -4.26 -9.55
CA LYS A 12 -0.17 -5.06 -10.75
C LYS A 12 -0.65 -4.34 -12.02
N TYR A 13 -1.79 -3.66 -11.96
CA TYR A 13 -2.30 -2.89 -13.09
C TYR A 13 -1.33 -1.78 -13.50
N GLU A 14 -0.84 -0.96 -12.56
CA GLU A 14 0.13 0.11 -12.84
C GLU A 14 1.43 -0.45 -13.44
N LEU A 15 1.94 -1.57 -12.91
CA LEU A 15 3.12 -2.24 -13.47
C LEU A 15 2.86 -2.77 -14.89
N ASP A 16 1.69 -3.37 -15.13
CA ASP A 16 1.34 -3.89 -16.45
C ASP A 16 1.16 -2.76 -17.47
N GLN A 17 0.69 -1.57 -17.07
CA GLN A 17 0.60 -0.40 -17.95
C GLN A 17 1.97 0.16 -18.37
N GLU A 18 3.06 -0.19 -17.69
CA GLU A 18 4.43 0.14 -18.13
C GLU A 18 4.95 -0.81 -19.22
N ILE A 19 4.32 -1.98 -19.35
CA ILE A 19 4.71 -3.05 -20.28
C ILE A 19 3.85 -3.02 -21.54
N TYR A 20 2.54 -2.79 -21.37
CA TYR A 20 1.56 -2.84 -22.45
C TYR A 20 1.24 -1.44 -22.98
N PRO A 21 1.03 -1.30 -24.31
CA PRO A 21 0.88 0.01 -24.94
C PRO A 21 -0.38 0.77 -24.49
N ASP A 22 -1.47 0.05 -24.21
CA ASP A 22 -2.72 0.64 -23.76
C ASP A 22 -3.61 -0.37 -23.00
N ARG A 23 -4.69 0.15 -22.40
CA ARG A 23 -5.68 -0.63 -21.64
C ARG A 23 -6.40 -1.66 -22.51
N GLU A 24 -6.69 -1.35 -23.77
CA GLU A 24 -7.43 -2.25 -24.66
C GLU A 24 -6.58 -3.48 -24.99
N PHE A 25 -5.31 -3.26 -25.33
CA PHE A 25 -4.33 -4.31 -25.56
C PHE A 25 -4.12 -5.16 -24.31
N TYR A 26 -3.92 -4.52 -23.15
CA TYR A 26 -3.78 -5.24 -21.88
C TYR A 26 -5.01 -6.09 -21.54
N SER A 27 -6.23 -5.56 -21.77
CA SER A 27 -7.48 -6.30 -21.59
C SER A 27 -7.54 -7.54 -22.50
N LYS A 28 -7.22 -7.39 -23.80
CA LYS A 28 -7.16 -8.51 -24.76
C LYS A 28 -6.19 -9.60 -24.32
N ILE A 29 -4.96 -9.24 -23.92
CA ILE A 29 -3.95 -10.20 -23.47
C ILE A 29 -4.38 -10.93 -22.20
N THR A 30 -4.90 -10.22 -21.21
CA THR A 30 -5.29 -10.82 -19.94
C THR A 30 -6.57 -11.65 -20.01
N GLN A 31 -7.45 -11.37 -20.98
CA GLN A 31 -8.56 -12.24 -21.34
C GLN A 31 -8.06 -13.60 -21.85
N ILE A 32 -7.09 -13.59 -22.78
CA ILE A 32 -6.52 -14.80 -23.38
C ILE A 32 -5.76 -15.63 -22.34
N GLN A 33 -4.98 -14.99 -21.47
CA GLN A 33 -4.09 -15.71 -20.56
C GLN A 33 -4.85 -16.44 -19.45
N ASN A 34 -5.79 -15.79 -18.77
CA ASN A 34 -6.48 -16.34 -17.58
C ASN A 34 -7.80 -15.61 -17.25
N ASN A 35 -8.38 -14.87 -18.20
CA ASN A 35 -9.51 -13.96 -17.94
C ASN A 35 -9.33 -13.06 -16.70
N SER A 36 -8.11 -12.54 -16.51
CA SER A 36 -7.69 -11.96 -15.23
C SER A 36 -7.85 -10.44 -15.14
N PHE A 37 -8.25 -9.78 -16.24
CA PHE A 37 -8.36 -8.33 -16.34
C PHE A 37 -9.17 -7.73 -15.19
N GLU A 38 -10.43 -8.16 -15.05
CA GLU A 38 -11.37 -7.65 -14.05
C GLU A 38 -10.83 -7.82 -12.64
N ARG A 39 -10.24 -8.97 -12.33
CA ARG A 39 -9.66 -9.24 -11.01
C ARG A 39 -8.52 -8.26 -10.71
N VAL A 40 -7.61 -8.04 -11.66
CA VAL A 40 -6.46 -7.14 -11.50
C VAL A 40 -6.92 -5.68 -11.40
N TYR A 41 -7.85 -5.27 -12.26
CA TYR A 41 -8.35 -3.90 -12.30
C TYR A 41 -9.15 -3.55 -11.04
N ASN A 42 -10.04 -4.43 -10.57
CA ASN A 42 -10.77 -4.19 -9.33
C ASN A 42 -9.84 -4.17 -8.10
N SER A 43 -8.78 -4.98 -8.08
CA SER A 43 -7.73 -4.90 -7.05
C SER A 43 -6.98 -3.57 -7.10
N HIS A 44 -6.72 -3.04 -8.30
CA HIS A 44 -6.12 -1.72 -8.47
C HIS A 44 -6.99 -0.61 -7.90
N LEU A 45 -8.30 -0.60 -8.21
CA LEU A 45 -9.24 0.40 -7.68
C LEU A 45 -9.30 0.39 -6.14
N ARG A 46 -9.35 -0.78 -5.51
CA ARG A 46 -9.33 -0.88 -4.04
C ARG A 46 -8.03 -0.38 -3.41
N GLN A 47 -6.90 -0.63 -4.08
CA GLN A 47 -5.60 -0.10 -3.64
C GLN A 47 -5.52 1.42 -3.80
N LEU A 48 -6.10 2.00 -4.84
CA LEU A 48 -6.21 3.46 -4.99
C LEU A 48 -7.06 4.06 -3.88
N GLU A 49 -8.21 3.45 -3.58
CA GLU A 49 -9.06 3.91 -2.47
C GLU A 49 -8.34 3.79 -1.12
N SER A 50 -7.58 2.71 -0.92
CA SER A 50 -6.75 2.54 0.28
C SER A 50 -5.69 3.65 0.42
N ARG A 51 -5.07 4.06 -0.69
CA ARG A 51 -4.14 5.21 -0.70
C ARG A 51 -4.88 6.50 -0.36
N ARG A 52 -6.03 6.74 -0.99
CA ARG A 52 -6.86 7.93 -0.75
C ARG A 52 -7.25 8.06 0.70
N ILE A 53 -7.79 7.00 1.32
CA ILE A 53 -8.17 7.00 2.74
C ILE A 53 -6.98 7.38 3.63
N LEU A 54 -5.82 6.74 3.45
CA LEU A 54 -4.66 7.08 4.27
C LEU A 54 -4.16 8.51 4.02
N GLN A 55 -4.20 8.97 2.78
CA GLN A 55 -3.68 10.29 2.40
C GLN A 55 -4.61 11.43 2.78
N GLU A 56 -5.92 11.26 2.70
CA GLU A 56 -6.88 12.35 2.90
C GLU A 56 -7.50 12.31 4.30
N GLU A 57 -7.62 11.13 4.91
CA GLU A 57 -8.44 10.96 6.11
C GLU A 57 -7.63 10.57 7.36
N VAL A 58 -6.52 9.84 7.20
CA VAL A 58 -5.75 9.33 8.35
C VAL A 58 -4.45 10.10 8.58
N PHE A 59 -3.66 10.33 7.52
CA PHE A 59 -2.36 10.98 7.59
C PHE A 59 -2.21 12.06 6.50
N PRO A 60 -3.01 13.16 6.54
CA PRO A 60 -2.94 14.25 5.57
C PRO A 60 -1.57 14.94 5.50
N GLU A 61 -0.85 14.97 6.62
CA GLU A 61 0.52 15.50 6.70
C GLU A 61 1.60 14.40 6.55
N GLY A 62 1.19 13.18 6.20
CA GLY A 62 2.09 12.05 6.00
C GLY A 62 2.82 12.12 4.67
N LYS A 63 4.06 11.63 4.62
CA LYS A 63 4.81 11.53 3.37
C LYS A 63 4.51 10.21 2.69
N PHE A 64 4.00 10.26 1.46
CA PHE A 64 3.76 9.07 0.64
C PHE A 64 4.89 8.90 -0.36
N ILE A 65 5.49 7.71 -0.40
CA ILE A 65 6.52 7.35 -1.38
C ILE A 65 6.25 5.98 -1.98
N PHE A 66 6.67 5.77 -3.22
CA PHE A 66 6.78 4.43 -3.76
C PHE A 66 7.99 3.72 -3.14
N ARG A 67 7.90 2.40 -2.97
CA ARG A 67 8.97 1.58 -2.38
C ARG A 67 10.29 1.68 -3.15
N GLU A 68 10.22 1.97 -4.44
CA GLU A 68 11.38 2.18 -5.31
C GLU A 68 12.18 3.44 -4.93
N ASP A 69 11.58 4.37 -4.18
CA ASP A 69 12.24 5.58 -3.66
C ASP A 69 12.68 5.44 -2.19
N LEU A 70 12.55 4.25 -1.59
CA LEU A 70 12.82 4.07 -0.16
C LEU A 70 14.31 4.24 0.19
N ASP A 71 15.21 3.97 -0.75
CA ASP A 71 16.66 4.17 -0.65
C ASP A 71 17.07 5.66 -0.58
N ARG A 72 16.18 6.56 -1.01
CA ARG A 72 16.39 8.03 -1.00
C ARG A 72 15.94 8.69 0.29
N ILE A 73 15.40 7.92 1.23
CA ILE A 73 14.81 8.41 2.48
C ILE A 73 15.59 7.86 3.67
N HIS A 74 15.75 8.68 4.71
CA HIS A 74 16.31 8.24 5.98
C HIS A 74 15.16 7.87 6.93
N PRO A 75 14.92 6.58 7.24
CA PRO A 75 13.76 6.18 8.04
C PRO A 75 13.70 6.77 9.45
N LYS A 76 14.86 7.14 10.01
CA LYS A 76 14.99 7.72 11.36
C LYS A 76 14.44 9.15 11.48
N ASP A 77 14.12 9.78 10.34
CA ASP A 77 13.49 11.10 10.29
C ASP A 77 11.99 11.03 10.63
N TYR A 78 11.42 9.82 10.65
CA TYR A 78 10.00 9.55 10.87
C TYR A 78 9.79 8.83 12.21
N ASP A 79 8.62 9.05 12.83
CA ASP A 79 8.24 8.34 14.07
C ASP A 79 7.64 6.96 13.78
N LEU A 80 7.07 6.80 12.57
CA LEU A 80 6.39 5.59 12.13
C LEU A 80 6.54 5.43 10.61
N VAL A 81 6.81 4.21 10.18
CA VAL A 81 6.72 3.80 8.78
C VAL A 81 5.51 2.89 8.60
N ILE A 82 4.66 3.18 7.63
CA ILE A 82 3.50 2.35 7.27
C ILE A 82 3.77 1.69 5.92
N ALA A 83 3.80 0.36 5.89
CA ALA A 83 3.86 -0.38 4.64
C ALA A 83 2.44 -0.67 4.14
N LEU A 84 1.97 0.12 3.17
CA LEU A 84 0.66 -0.06 2.55
C LEU A 84 0.76 -1.07 1.38
N GLY A 85 0.34 -2.31 1.61
CA GLY A 85 0.48 -3.39 0.64
C GLY A 85 0.01 -4.74 1.15
N GLY A 86 0.68 -5.81 0.73
CA GLY A 86 0.48 -7.18 1.26
C GLY A 86 1.72 -7.65 2.03
N ASP A 87 1.71 -8.89 2.53
CA ASP A 87 2.81 -9.46 3.35
C ASP A 87 4.19 -9.34 2.70
N ASN A 88 4.30 -9.60 1.38
CA ASN A 88 5.57 -9.46 0.64
C ASN A 88 6.08 -8.01 0.62
N HIS A 89 5.16 -7.04 0.53
CA HIS A 89 5.51 -5.63 0.56
C HIS A 89 5.94 -5.21 1.97
N PHE A 90 5.22 -5.64 2.99
CA PHE A 90 5.61 -5.40 4.38
C PHE A 90 6.99 -5.97 4.69
N THR A 91 7.26 -7.21 4.27
CA THR A 91 8.58 -7.84 4.44
C THR A 91 9.69 -7.07 3.71
N TYR A 92 9.43 -6.62 2.48
CA TYR A 92 10.36 -5.78 1.72
C TYR A 92 10.71 -4.49 2.48
N VAL A 93 9.70 -3.77 2.99
CA VAL A 93 9.91 -2.55 3.77
C VAL A 93 10.64 -2.87 5.07
N ALA A 94 10.23 -3.91 5.79
CA ALA A 94 10.84 -4.32 7.05
C ALA A 94 12.33 -4.63 6.96
N HIS A 95 12.80 -5.14 5.81
CA HIS A 95 14.22 -5.40 5.58
C HIS A 95 15.05 -4.13 5.37
N GLN A 96 14.43 -3.01 5.00
CA GLN A 96 15.12 -1.76 4.68
C GLN A 96 15.06 -0.72 5.80
N ILE A 97 14.07 -0.83 6.69
CA ILE A 97 13.90 0.09 7.81
C ILE A 97 14.58 -0.47 9.06
N MET A 98 15.50 0.32 9.65
CA MET A 98 16.12 -0.01 10.92
C MET A 98 15.96 1.13 11.94
N GLY A 99 15.49 0.80 13.15
CA GLY A 99 15.40 1.73 14.27
C GLY A 99 14.16 2.63 14.27
N THR A 100 13.24 2.46 13.32
CA THR A 100 11.93 3.13 13.28
C THR A 100 10.83 2.08 13.32
N PRO A 101 9.79 2.24 14.16
CA PRO A 101 8.63 1.34 14.15
C PRO A 101 7.99 1.22 12.77
N ILE A 102 7.52 0.01 12.46
CA ILE A 102 6.86 -0.29 11.18
C ILE A 102 5.48 -0.88 11.45
N LEU A 103 4.47 -0.37 10.75
CA LEU A 103 3.10 -0.85 10.78
C LEU A 103 2.72 -1.41 9.41
N GLY A 104 2.23 -2.64 9.37
CA GLY A 104 1.69 -3.26 8.17
C GLY A 104 0.23 -2.90 7.96
N CYS A 105 -0.10 -2.33 6.79
CA CYS A 105 -1.46 -1.95 6.43
C CYS A 105 -1.86 -2.63 5.10
N ASN A 106 -2.90 -3.47 5.15
CA ASN A 106 -3.38 -4.24 4.01
C ASN A 106 -4.15 -3.37 3.02
N SER A 107 -3.61 -3.21 1.82
CA SER A 107 -4.20 -2.38 0.76
C SER A 107 -5.29 -3.07 -0.07
N ASP A 108 -5.52 -4.38 0.10
CA ASP A 108 -6.58 -5.13 -0.58
C ASP A 108 -7.00 -6.37 0.23
N THR A 109 -7.84 -6.16 1.24
CA THR A 109 -8.32 -7.22 2.15
C THR A 109 -9.20 -8.28 1.47
N LEU A 110 -9.77 -7.98 0.29
CA LEU A 110 -10.60 -8.94 -0.43
C LEU A 110 -9.77 -10.00 -1.16
N THR A 111 -8.55 -9.66 -1.58
CA THR A 111 -7.68 -10.61 -2.33
C THR A 111 -6.48 -11.08 -1.54
N SER A 112 -6.15 -10.41 -0.43
CA SER A 112 -5.04 -10.78 0.45
C SER A 112 -5.50 -10.80 1.90
N ARG A 113 -5.22 -11.90 2.62
CA ARG A 113 -5.47 -11.98 4.05
C ARG A 113 -4.56 -11.06 4.87
N GLY A 114 -3.31 -10.88 4.45
CA GLY A 114 -2.32 -10.05 5.16
C GLY A 114 -2.00 -10.60 6.55
N VAL A 115 -1.40 -11.79 6.64
CA VAL A 115 -1.17 -12.48 7.93
C VAL A 115 -0.19 -11.71 8.81
N LEU A 116 0.70 -10.92 8.22
CA LEU A 116 1.66 -10.08 8.92
C LEU A 116 1.15 -8.64 9.13
N LEU A 117 -0.08 -8.34 8.68
CA LEU A 117 -0.62 -6.98 8.66
C LEU A 117 -1.69 -6.85 9.74
N GLY A 118 -1.44 -5.96 10.71
CA GLY A 118 -2.37 -5.71 11.81
C GLY A 118 -3.57 -4.84 11.40
N PHE A 119 -3.48 -4.13 10.28
CA PHE A 119 -4.47 -3.14 9.88
C PHE A 119 -4.84 -3.22 8.41
N ASN A 120 -5.97 -2.61 8.07
CA ASN A 120 -6.30 -2.10 6.74
C ASN A 120 -6.62 -0.59 6.89
N PRO A 121 -6.79 0.19 5.80
CA PRO A 121 -7.01 1.62 5.91
C PRO A 121 -8.19 2.02 6.80
N GLN A 122 -9.28 1.24 6.76
CA GLN A 122 -10.48 1.50 7.55
C GLN A 122 -10.24 1.21 9.04
N THR A 123 -9.65 0.06 9.38
CA THR A 123 -9.37 -0.26 10.79
C THR A 123 -8.28 0.65 11.36
N LEU A 124 -7.32 1.10 10.54
CA LEU A 124 -6.31 2.06 10.97
C LEU A 124 -6.93 3.44 11.21
N LYS A 125 -7.84 3.89 10.34
CA LYS A 125 -8.61 5.12 10.54
C LYS A 125 -9.36 5.08 11.88
N GLU A 126 -10.14 4.03 12.10
CA GLU A 126 -10.90 3.84 13.35
C GLU A 126 -9.97 3.82 14.57
N THR A 127 -8.82 3.19 14.46
CA THR A 127 -7.82 3.13 15.53
C THR A 127 -7.24 4.51 15.86
N VAL A 128 -6.89 5.29 14.84
CA VAL A 128 -6.36 6.66 15.01
C VAL A 128 -7.43 7.59 15.59
N GLU A 129 -8.67 7.53 15.10
CA GLU A 129 -9.81 8.31 15.60
C GLU A 129 -10.09 8.01 17.09
N ASN A 130 -9.88 6.76 17.52
CA ASN A 130 -10.03 6.34 18.91
C ASN A 130 -8.75 6.52 19.75
N ASN A 131 -7.76 7.29 19.29
CA ASN A 131 -6.49 7.52 19.98
C ASN A 131 -5.77 6.23 20.41
N TRP A 132 -5.78 5.21 19.54
CA TRP A 132 -5.13 3.92 19.78
C TRP A 132 -5.69 3.13 20.98
N GLN A 133 -6.92 3.42 21.42
CA GLN A 133 -7.59 2.63 22.46
C GLN A 133 -8.01 1.25 21.91
N GLY A 134 -7.70 0.18 22.65
CA GLY A 134 -8.16 -1.18 22.34
C GLY A 134 -7.25 -2.01 21.42
N ILE A 135 -5.97 -1.61 21.27
CA ILE A 135 -4.90 -2.39 20.63
C ILE A 135 -4.08 -3.10 21.70
#